data_AF-A0A7S2QIW2-F1
#
_entry.id   AF-A0A7S2QIW2-F1
#
_cell.length_a   1.000
_cell.length_b   1.000
_cell.length_c   1.000
_cell.angle_alpha   90.00
_cell.angle_beta   90.00
_cell.angle_gamma   90.00
#
_symmetry.space_group_name_H-M   'P 1'
#
loop_
_entity.id
_entity.type
_entity.pdbx_description
1 polymer ?
#
loop_
_entity_poly.entity_id
_entity_poly.type
_entity_poly.pdbx_seq_one_letter_code
_entity_poly.pdbx_strand_id
1 'polypeptide(L)'
;MAARAAGDAPPMPRQAYEPLAQRDAEAGTLEAPLTPRRWLATSAEISAGTGDPGPEDGPPSYPLRRVDSVSIVDDFQGAGCGIVFGGLALAGIYSSIAAVLVWYSTQVPRTCQTGLRTTFRLMGSLDGVLSALLVCLFLAAKVLVDAMSHGVLAEKYEVEGRIEEAQRQKDEAAKKMASAVIQGCFPGLALVLLQALLMATWIYGIVQALDARWHDCGSAGTVFWVMLAVNVTSMAFSGCLHVRSTLPRPGALGFGFGGRWPGLHLGGDGAGDAAVSQARIGAAPSHDEPLQQAMIVL
;
A
#
# COMPACT_ATOMS: atom_id res chain seq x y z
N MET A 1 33.34 45.19 -17.15
CA MET A 1 34.22 44.12 -17.63
C MET A 1 34.93 43.50 -16.45
N ALA A 2 34.43 42.38 -15.93
CA ALA A 2 35.08 41.61 -14.87
C ALA A 2 34.95 40.12 -15.24
N ALA A 3 36.03 39.56 -15.76
CA ALA A 3 36.15 38.16 -16.11
C ALA A 3 36.36 37.36 -14.81
N ARG A 4 35.40 36.47 -14.49
CA ARG A 4 35.55 35.48 -13.41
C ARG A 4 36.18 34.22 -14.00
N ALA A 5 37.35 33.89 -13.47
CA ALA A 5 38.11 32.68 -13.77
C ALA A 5 37.30 31.43 -13.41
N ALA A 6 37.19 30.51 -14.37
CA ALA A 6 36.74 29.14 -14.15
C ALA A 6 37.85 28.41 -13.40
N GLY A 7 37.60 28.08 -12.13
CA GLY A 7 38.46 27.21 -11.34
C GLY A 7 38.16 25.76 -11.65
N ASP A 8 39.19 25.03 -12.10
CA ASP A 8 39.17 23.58 -12.27
C ASP A 8 38.81 22.90 -10.94
N ALA A 9 37.73 22.12 -10.95
CA ALA A 9 37.36 21.27 -9.83
C ALA A 9 38.29 20.05 -9.79
N PRO A 10 38.86 19.68 -8.64
CA PRO A 10 39.72 18.50 -8.53
C PRO A 10 38.90 17.21 -8.72
N PRO A 11 39.51 16.16 -9.32
CA PRO A 11 38.84 14.89 -9.50
C PRO A 11 38.54 14.22 -8.14
N MET A 12 37.29 13.79 -7.97
CA MET A 12 36.85 13.03 -6.81
C MET A 12 37.61 11.70 -6.70
N PRO A 13 38.10 11.29 -5.52
CA PRO A 13 38.71 9.99 -5.33
C PRO A 13 37.65 8.89 -5.48
N ARG A 14 37.92 7.94 -6.38
CA ARG A 14 37.24 6.63 -6.42
C ARG A 14 37.49 5.93 -5.09
N GLN A 15 36.56 6.02 -4.15
CA GLN A 15 36.51 5.07 -3.04
C GLN A 15 36.04 3.73 -3.60
N ALA A 16 36.90 2.73 -3.43
CA ALA A 16 36.61 1.34 -3.71
C ALA A 16 35.39 0.92 -2.89
N TYR A 17 34.34 0.44 -3.56
CA TYR A 17 33.25 -0.28 -2.93
C TYR A 17 33.80 -1.65 -2.49
N GLU A 18 34.14 -1.76 -1.21
CA GLU A 18 34.22 -3.08 -0.56
C GLU A 18 32.79 -3.62 -0.38
N PRO A 19 32.50 -4.86 -0.80
CA PRO A 19 31.17 -5.43 -0.66
C PRO A 19 30.89 -5.76 0.82
N LEU A 20 29.83 -5.15 1.37
CA LEU A 20 29.24 -5.36 2.69
C LEU A 20 28.64 -6.77 2.92
N ALA A 21 28.96 -7.75 2.07
CA ALA A 21 28.35 -9.07 2.04
C ALA A 21 28.78 -10.01 3.19
N GLN A 22 29.57 -9.54 4.17
CA GLN A 22 30.17 -10.40 5.18
C GLN A 22 29.79 -10.05 6.63
N ARG A 23 28.84 -9.13 6.85
CA ARG A 23 28.47 -8.68 8.21
C ARG A 23 27.09 -9.10 8.73
N ASP A 24 26.25 -9.74 7.90
CA ASP A 24 24.88 -10.09 8.29
C ASP A 24 24.69 -11.57 8.72
N ALA A 25 25.79 -12.28 9.00
CA ALA A 25 25.73 -13.70 9.37
C ALA A 25 25.39 -14.00 10.84
N GLU A 26 25.16 -13.01 11.72
CA GLU A 26 25.06 -13.27 13.18
C GLU A 26 23.90 -12.58 13.93
N ALA A 27 22.76 -12.30 13.31
CA ALA A 27 21.61 -11.73 14.04
C ALA A 27 20.31 -12.53 13.90
N GLY A 28 20.14 -13.49 14.83
CA GLY A 28 18.93 -13.57 15.66
C GLY A 28 17.62 -14.07 15.03
N THR A 29 17.32 -15.34 15.31
CA THR A 29 15.99 -15.93 15.52
C THR A 29 14.97 -14.98 16.18
N LEU A 30 13.84 -14.67 15.52
CA LEU A 30 12.54 -14.51 16.18
C LEU A 30 11.36 -14.51 15.18
N GLU A 31 10.46 -15.47 15.43
CA GLU A 31 9.03 -15.58 15.08
C GLU A 31 8.54 -15.42 13.63
N ALA A 32 7.95 -16.52 13.13
CA ALA A 32 7.33 -16.64 11.82
C ALA A 32 5.88 -16.16 11.80
N PRO A 33 5.49 -15.33 10.81
CA PRO A 33 4.11 -15.22 10.36
C PRO A 33 3.96 -15.61 8.87
N LEU A 34 3.14 -16.63 8.65
CA LEU A 34 2.31 -16.91 7.46
C LEU A 34 2.93 -16.63 6.07
N THR A 35 3.65 -17.63 5.57
CA THR A 35 4.21 -17.67 4.21
C THR A 35 3.16 -17.53 3.09
N PRO A 36 3.42 -16.74 2.03
CA PRO A 36 2.68 -16.73 0.76
C PRO A 36 3.05 -17.94 -0.11
N ARG A 37 3.10 -19.14 0.49
CA ARG A 37 3.43 -20.41 -0.18
C ARG A 37 2.36 -20.88 -1.19
N ARG A 38 1.23 -20.18 -1.27
CA ARG A 38 0.07 -20.64 -2.06
C ARG A 38 0.12 -20.26 -3.53
N TRP A 39 0.81 -19.17 -3.90
CA TRP A 39 0.90 -18.76 -5.31
C TRP A 39 1.85 -19.65 -6.12
N LEU A 40 2.93 -20.13 -5.50
CA LEU A 40 3.87 -21.06 -6.15
C LEU A 40 3.37 -22.51 -6.21
N ALA A 41 2.45 -22.92 -5.31
CA ALA A 41 1.89 -24.27 -5.31
C ALA A 41 0.97 -24.54 -6.50
N THR A 42 0.17 -23.55 -6.92
CA THR A 42 -0.75 -23.69 -8.07
C THR A 42 -0.03 -23.88 -9.41
N SER A 43 1.20 -23.37 -9.56
CA SER A 43 1.98 -23.52 -10.78
C SER A 43 2.70 -24.88 -10.85
N ALA A 44 3.03 -25.48 -9.69
CA ALA A 44 3.72 -26.76 -9.63
C ALA A 44 2.79 -27.97 -9.83
N GLU A 45 1.51 -27.88 -9.43
CA GLU A 45 0.55 -28.99 -9.59
C GLU A 45 0.05 -29.18 -11.02
N ILE A 46 0.19 -28.19 -11.91
CA ILE A 46 -0.20 -28.32 -13.33
C ILE A 46 0.80 -29.15 -14.13
N SER A 47 2.01 -29.39 -13.61
CA SER A 47 3.07 -30.08 -14.34
C SER A 47 3.24 -31.57 -13.98
N ALA A 48 2.44 -32.10 -13.04
CA ALA A 48 2.54 -33.49 -12.57
C ALA A 48 1.49 -34.44 -13.23
N GLY A 49 1.05 -34.12 -14.44
CA GLY A 49 0.27 -35.03 -15.29
C GLY A 49 1.17 -36.05 -15.96
N THR A 50 1.19 -37.26 -15.40
CA THR A 50 1.84 -38.48 -15.90
C THR A 50 1.35 -38.84 -17.31
N GLY A 51 2.25 -38.78 -18.30
CA GLY A 51 1.99 -39.26 -19.65
C GLY A 51 3.27 -39.44 -20.46
N ASP A 52 3.71 -40.70 -20.53
CA ASP A 52 4.56 -41.36 -21.55
C ASP A 52 5.84 -40.64 -22.06
N PRO A 53 7.04 -41.25 -21.95
CA PRO A 53 8.27 -40.72 -22.55
C PRO A 53 8.25 -40.86 -24.08
N GLY A 54 7.44 -40.02 -24.73
CA GLY A 54 7.56 -39.71 -26.15
C GLY A 54 8.80 -38.84 -26.40
N PRO A 55 9.40 -38.90 -27.61
CA PRO A 55 10.60 -38.13 -27.95
C PRO A 55 10.41 -36.66 -27.58
N GLU A 56 11.38 -36.16 -26.82
CA GLU A 56 11.43 -34.85 -26.17
C GLU A 56 11.40 -33.68 -27.18
N ASP A 57 10.25 -33.44 -27.78
CA ASP A 57 9.90 -32.13 -28.32
C ASP A 57 9.51 -31.28 -27.12
N GLY A 58 10.54 -30.68 -26.50
CA GLY A 58 10.38 -29.77 -25.36
C GLY A 58 9.25 -28.77 -25.64
N PRO A 59 8.38 -28.49 -24.64
CA PRO A 59 7.22 -27.63 -24.85
C PRO A 59 7.69 -26.34 -25.52
N PRO A 60 7.05 -25.92 -26.63
CA PRO A 60 7.49 -24.77 -27.39
C PRO A 60 7.66 -23.61 -26.42
N SER A 61 8.90 -23.17 -26.26
CA SER A 61 9.24 -21.98 -25.51
C SER A 61 8.64 -20.81 -26.29
N TYR A 62 7.38 -20.48 -25.99
CA TYR A 62 6.73 -19.34 -26.60
C TYR A 62 7.55 -18.12 -26.21
N PRO A 63 8.22 -17.43 -27.15
CA PRO A 63 8.94 -16.23 -26.83
C PRO A 63 7.91 -15.23 -26.29
N LEU A 64 8.00 -14.93 -24.99
CA LEU A 64 7.22 -13.88 -24.36
C LEU A 64 7.37 -12.61 -25.20
N ARG A 65 6.27 -12.22 -25.84
CA ARG A 65 6.30 -11.19 -26.87
C ARG A 65 6.64 -9.88 -26.18
N ARG A 66 7.65 -9.17 -26.68
CA ARG A 66 8.12 -7.87 -26.14
C ARG A 66 7.01 -6.83 -25.96
N VAL A 67 5.88 -6.99 -26.66
CA VAL A 67 4.67 -6.16 -26.56
C VAL A 67 4.06 -6.20 -25.16
N ASP A 68 4.21 -7.31 -24.41
CA ASP A 68 3.56 -7.48 -23.10
C ASP A 68 4.25 -6.68 -21.98
N SER A 69 5.49 -6.23 -22.17
CA SER A 69 6.18 -5.42 -21.15
C SER A 69 5.62 -4.00 -21.05
N VAL A 70 5.18 -3.43 -22.17
CA VAL A 70 4.74 -2.03 -22.25
C VAL A 70 3.37 -1.88 -21.59
N SER A 71 2.45 -2.83 -21.83
CA SER A 71 1.14 -2.83 -21.19
C SER A 71 1.21 -2.92 -19.66
N ILE A 72 2.15 -3.69 -19.12
CA ILE A 72 2.33 -3.80 -17.67
C ILE A 72 2.73 -2.46 -17.06
N VAL A 73 3.67 -1.75 -17.69
CA VAL A 73 4.12 -0.43 -17.20
C VAL A 73 2.99 0.60 -17.30
N ASP A 74 2.23 0.60 -18.39
CA ASP A 74 1.09 1.51 -18.57
C ASP A 74 0.00 1.26 -17.51
N ASP A 75 -0.29 0.00 -17.17
CA ASP A 75 -1.25 -0.36 -16.12
C ASP A 75 -0.81 0.16 -14.74
N PHE A 76 0.48 0.04 -14.40
CA PHE A 76 1.03 0.58 -13.14
C PHE A 76 1.02 2.11 -13.11
N GLN A 77 1.33 2.77 -14.23
CA GLN A 77 1.27 4.22 -14.32
C GLN A 77 -0.16 4.74 -14.18
N GLY A 78 -1.13 4.07 -14.80
CA GLY A 78 -2.55 4.37 -14.67
C GLY A 78 -3.04 4.22 -13.23
N ALA A 79 -2.68 3.11 -12.57
CA ALA A 79 -3.01 2.88 -11.16
C ALA A 79 -2.39 3.95 -10.24
N GLY A 80 -1.11 4.27 -10.43
CA GLY A 80 -0.41 5.30 -9.68
C GLY A 80 -1.03 6.70 -9.85
N CYS A 81 -1.48 7.03 -11.07
CA CYS A 81 -2.18 8.27 -11.35
C CYS A 81 -3.53 8.34 -10.61
N GLY A 82 -4.29 7.25 -10.64
CA GLY A 82 -5.57 7.14 -9.93
C GLY A 82 -5.44 7.33 -8.42
N ILE A 83 -4.43 6.72 -7.80
CA ILE A 83 -4.16 6.86 -6.36
C ILE A 83 -3.86 8.32 -5.99
N VAL A 84 -3.05 9.02 -6.79
CA VAL A 84 -2.71 10.43 -6.53
C VAL A 84 -3.94 11.33 -6.68
N PHE A 85 -4.75 11.15 -7.72
CA PHE A 85 -5.98 11.92 -7.90
C PHE A 85 -7.00 11.66 -6.79
N GLY A 86 -7.21 10.40 -6.42
CA GLY A 86 -8.08 10.03 -5.31
C GLY A 86 -7.61 10.64 -3.99
N GLY A 87 -6.31 10.60 -3.74
CA GLY A 87 -5.70 11.18 -2.55
C GLY A 87 -5.78 12.70 -2.48
N LEU A 88 -5.56 13.39 -3.60
CA LEU A 88 -5.72 14.85 -3.69
C LEU A 88 -7.17 15.28 -3.51
N ALA A 89 -8.12 14.54 -4.08
CA ALA A 89 -9.55 14.80 -3.89
C ALA A 89 -9.94 14.65 -2.42
N LEU A 90 -9.47 13.58 -1.77
CA LEU A 90 -9.70 13.34 -0.34
C LEU A 90 -9.09 14.46 0.52
N ALA A 91 -7.84 14.85 0.25
CA ALA A 91 -7.20 15.97 0.92
C ALA A 91 -7.99 17.27 0.74
N GLY A 92 -8.50 17.54 -0.47
CA GLY A 92 -9.37 18.69 -0.73
C GLY A 92 -10.63 18.70 0.14
N ILE A 93 -11.27 17.54 0.31
CA ILE A 93 -12.45 17.41 1.20
C ILE A 93 -12.07 17.72 2.65
N TYR A 94 -11.01 17.12 3.20
CA TYR A 94 -10.56 17.39 4.57
C TYR A 94 -10.15 18.85 4.77
N SER A 95 -9.46 19.45 3.80
CA SER A 95 -9.09 20.86 3.83
C SER A 95 -10.32 21.78 3.85
N SER A 96 -11.37 21.44 3.08
CA SER A 96 -12.62 22.19 3.08
C SER A 96 -13.35 22.10 4.44
N ILE A 97 -13.40 20.92 5.05
CA ILE A 97 -13.99 20.71 6.39
C ILE A 97 -13.21 21.52 7.43
N ALA A 98 -11.87 21.42 7.41
CA ALA A 98 -10.98 22.19 8.28
C ALA A 98 -11.25 23.70 8.17
N ALA A 99 -11.36 24.23 6.95
CA ALA A 99 -11.66 25.64 6.71
C ALA A 99 -13.03 26.04 7.27
N VAL A 100 -14.06 25.21 7.08
CA VAL A 100 -15.41 25.45 7.62
C VAL A 100 -15.40 25.44 9.15
N LEU A 101 -14.70 24.50 9.79
CA LEU A 101 -14.60 24.43 11.26
C LEU A 101 -13.86 25.64 11.84
N VAL A 102 -12.74 26.04 11.22
CA VAL A 102 -11.99 27.24 11.64
C VAL A 102 -12.81 28.49 11.45
N TRP A 103 -13.51 28.62 10.31
CA TRP A 103 -14.42 29.73 10.05
C TRP A 103 -15.54 29.77 11.08
N TYR A 104 -16.19 28.65 11.35
CA TYR A 104 -17.30 28.55 12.32
C TYR A 104 -16.86 28.91 13.74
N SER A 105 -15.60 28.63 14.12
CA SER A 105 -15.04 29.05 15.42
C SER A 105 -15.07 30.57 15.65
N THR A 106 -15.19 31.37 14.57
CA THR A 106 -15.33 32.84 14.67
C THR A 106 -16.77 33.29 14.92
N GLN A 107 -17.76 32.45 14.59
CA GLN A 107 -19.19 32.73 14.76
C GLN A 107 -19.71 32.38 16.15
N VAL A 108 -18.97 31.59 16.92
CA VAL A 108 -19.36 31.22 18.29
C VAL A 108 -19.29 32.47 19.20
N PRO A 109 -20.40 32.90 19.81
CA PRO A 109 -20.43 34.09 20.64
C PRO A 109 -19.53 33.90 21.86
N ARG A 110 -18.81 34.96 22.26
CA ARG A 110 -17.90 34.93 23.42
C ARG A 110 -18.61 34.72 24.76
N THR A 111 -19.94 34.81 24.78
CA THR A 111 -20.80 34.60 25.96
C THR A 111 -20.97 33.12 26.31
N CYS A 112 -20.72 32.21 25.37
CA CYS A 112 -20.74 30.77 25.64
C CYS A 112 -19.54 30.44 26.54
N GLN A 113 -19.81 30.09 27.81
CA GLN A 113 -18.79 29.80 28.83
C GLN A 113 -17.99 28.50 28.55
N THR A 114 -18.40 27.69 27.58
CA THR A 114 -17.73 26.42 27.29
C THR A 114 -16.57 26.57 26.33
N GLY A 115 -15.62 25.63 26.39
CA GLY A 115 -14.43 25.59 25.54
C GLY A 115 -14.71 25.30 24.05
N LEU A 116 -15.97 25.30 23.59
CA LEU A 116 -16.37 24.90 22.23
C LEU A 116 -15.64 25.66 21.12
N ARG A 117 -15.39 26.95 21.30
CA ARG A 117 -14.63 27.75 20.34
C ARG A 117 -13.22 27.21 20.14
N THR A 118 -12.57 26.84 21.23
CA THR A 118 -11.23 26.24 21.21
C THR A 118 -11.28 24.84 20.60
N THR A 119 -12.30 24.05 20.92
CA THR A 119 -12.51 22.72 20.32
C THR A 119 -12.65 22.80 18.79
N PHE A 120 -13.53 23.66 18.26
CA PHE A 120 -13.70 23.80 16.80
C PHE A 120 -12.40 24.24 16.11
N ARG A 121 -11.67 25.18 16.72
CA ARG A 121 -10.40 25.65 16.18
C ARG A 121 -9.33 24.55 16.20
N LEU A 122 -9.26 23.78 17.29
CA LEU A 122 -8.31 22.68 17.43
C LEU A 122 -8.62 21.57 16.42
N MET A 123 -9.88 21.13 16.35
CA MET A 123 -10.34 20.14 15.36
C MET A 123 -10.01 20.57 13.93
N GLY A 124 -10.44 21.77 13.53
CA GLY A 124 -10.16 22.27 12.19
C GLY A 124 -8.65 22.40 11.91
N SER A 125 -7.84 22.77 12.89
CA SER A 125 -6.38 22.82 12.71
C SER A 125 -5.76 21.44 12.56
N LEU A 126 -6.20 20.45 13.35
CA LEU A 126 -5.70 19.07 13.28
C LEU A 126 -6.12 18.41 11.96
N ASP A 127 -7.36 18.62 11.52
CA ASP A 127 -7.85 18.15 10.22
C ASP A 127 -7.08 18.80 9.05
N GLY A 128 -6.71 20.07 9.18
CA GLY A 128 -5.85 20.76 8.22
C GLY A 128 -4.45 20.15 8.13
N VAL A 129 -3.83 19.85 9.27
CA VAL A 129 -2.53 19.16 9.32
C VAL A 129 -2.64 17.74 8.76
N LEU A 130 -3.74 17.04 9.07
CA LEU A 130 -4.03 15.71 8.56
C LEU A 130 -4.11 15.71 7.03
N SER A 131 -4.81 16.69 6.45
CA SER A 131 -4.88 16.85 4.99
C SER A 131 -3.49 17.03 4.38
N ALA A 132 -2.59 17.80 5.00
CA ALA A 132 -1.24 17.99 4.49
C ALA A 132 -0.41 16.69 4.57
N LEU A 133 -0.52 15.95 5.68
CA LEU A 133 0.14 14.65 5.84
C LEU A 133 -0.35 13.61 4.83
N LEU A 134 -1.66 13.59 4.55
CA LEU A 134 -2.23 12.70 3.52
C LEU A 134 -1.61 12.97 2.15
N VAL A 135 -1.47 14.23 1.73
CA VAL A 135 -0.80 14.56 0.46
C VAL A 135 0.64 14.05 0.44
N CYS A 136 1.40 14.22 1.54
CA CYS A 136 2.75 13.68 1.65
C CYS A 136 2.79 12.15 1.52
N LEU A 137 1.84 11.45 2.16
CA LEU A 137 1.73 9.99 2.09
C LEU A 137 1.39 9.52 0.67
N PHE A 138 0.49 10.19 -0.05
CA PHE A 138 0.17 9.84 -1.44
C PHE A 138 1.36 10.03 -2.38
N LEU A 139 2.17 11.07 -2.15
CA LEU A 139 3.42 11.25 -2.90
C LEU A 139 4.43 10.12 -2.59
N ALA A 140 4.53 9.68 -1.33
CA ALA A 140 5.37 8.54 -0.96
C ALA A 140 4.85 7.22 -1.57
N ALA A 141 3.53 7.00 -1.55
CA ALA A 141 2.90 5.85 -2.16
C ALA A 141 3.17 5.78 -3.68
N LYS A 142 3.19 6.94 -4.38
CA LYS A 142 3.58 6.99 -5.79
C LYS A 142 5.00 6.47 -6.02
N VAL A 143 5.96 6.85 -5.16
CA VAL A 143 7.36 6.36 -5.26
C VAL A 143 7.42 4.86 -4.99
N LEU A 144 6.60 4.36 -4.05
CA LEU A 144 6.53 2.93 -3.76
C LEU A 144 5.98 2.13 -4.96
N VAL A 145 4.90 2.59 -5.60
CA VAL A 145 4.34 1.95 -6.81
C VAL A 145 5.37 1.94 -7.95
N ASP A 146 6.09 3.05 -8.14
CA ASP A 146 7.18 3.14 -9.12
C ASP A 146 8.29 2.12 -8.82
N ALA A 147 8.69 1.96 -7.56
CA ALA A 147 9.68 0.97 -7.14
C ALA A 147 9.20 -0.47 -7.38
N MET A 148 7.92 -0.78 -7.14
CA MET A 148 7.35 -2.10 -7.43
C MET A 148 7.39 -2.42 -8.93
N SER A 149 7.16 -1.43 -9.79
CA SER A 149 7.23 -1.62 -11.25
C SER A 149 8.62 -2.09 -11.71
N HIS A 150 9.68 -1.57 -11.09
CA HIS A 150 11.05 -2.02 -11.35
C HIS A 150 11.31 -3.45 -10.85
N GLY A 151 10.70 -3.85 -9.72
CA GLY A 151 10.78 -5.21 -9.21
C GLY A 151 10.17 -6.23 -10.18
N VAL A 152 8.97 -5.94 -10.70
CA VAL A 152 8.30 -6.81 -11.69
C VAL A 152 9.10 -6.88 -13.00
N LEU A 153 9.69 -5.77 -13.44
CA LEU A 153 10.57 -5.79 -14.61
C LEU A 153 11.84 -6.64 -14.39
N ALA A 154 12.42 -6.59 -13.19
CA ALA A 154 13.60 -7.37 -12.87
C ALA A 154 13.34 -8.88 -12.93
N GLU A 155 12.20 -9.33 -12.38
CA GLU A 155 11.76 -10.73 -12.43
C GLU A 155 11.58 -11.19 -13.89
N LYS A 156 10.98 -10.34 -14.74
CA LYS A 156 10.85 -10.63 -16.17
C LYS A 156 12.20 -10.82 -16.86
N TYR A 157 13.19 -9.95 -16.60
CA TYR A 157 14.52 -10.08 -17.21
C TYR A 157 15.29 -11.31 -16.72
N GLU A 158 15.04 -11.73 -15.48
CA GLU A 158 15.62 -12.96 -14.93
C GLU A 158 15.09 -14.20 -15.66
N VAL A 159 13.78 -14.25 -15.93
CA VAL A 159 13.15 -15.32 -16.73
C VAL A 159 13.65 -15.33 -18.19
N GLU A 160 13.97 -14.17 -18.76
CA GLU A 160 14.56 -14.05 -20.10
C GLU A 160 16.06 -14.42 -20.16
N GLY A 161 16.69 -14.76 -19.04
CA GLY A 161 18.13 -15.06 -18.95
C GLY A 161 19.03 -13.82 -19.08
N ARG A 162 18.46 -12.62 -18.99
CA ARG A 162 19.19 -11.33 -19.08
C ARG A 162 19.61 -10.86 -17.69
N ILE A 163 20.46 -11.66 -17.04
CA ILE A 163 20.82 -11.51 -15.61
C ILE A 163 21.45 -10.15 -15.29
N GLU A 164 22.31 -9.61 -16.16
CA GLU A 164 22.95 -8.30 -15.93
C GLU A 164 21.92 -7.16 -15.85
N GLU A 165 20.89 -7.20 -16.70
CA GLU A 165 19.82 -6.19 -16.70
C GLU A 165 18.87 -6.38 -15.52
N ALA A 166 18.57 -7.63 -15.17
CA ALA A 166 17.79 -7.96 -13.99
C ALA A 166 18.46 -7.41 -12.73
N GLN A 167 19.78 -7.61 -12.57
CA GLN A 167 20.53 -7.13 -11.40
C GLN A 167 20.49 -5.60 -11.31
N ARG A 168 20.69 -4.90 -12.43
CA ARG A 168 20.61 -3.44 -12.45
C ARG A 168 19.22 -2.93 -12.02
N GLN A 169 18.15 -3.58 -12.46
CA GLN A 169 16.79 -3.21 -12.07
C GLN A 169 16.52 -3.48 -10.58
N LYS A 170 17.06 -4.59 -10.04
CA LYS A 170 16.98 -4.89 -8.60
C LYS A 170 17.68 -3.82 -7.76
N ASP A 171 18.87 -3.36 -8.17
CA ASP A 171 19.61 -2.31 -7.45
C ASP A 171 18.86 -0.96 -7.49
N GLU A 172 18.28 -0.61 -8.65
CA GLU A 172 17.46 0.59 -8.79
C GLU A 172 16.16 0.51 -7.95
N ALA A 173 15.51 -0.65 -7.91
CA ALA A 173 14.33 -0.91 -7.08
C ALA A 173 14.66 -0.81 -5.58
N ALA A 174 15.75 -1.45 -5.13
CA ALA A 174 16.18 -1.43 -3.73
C ALA A 174 16.48 -0.01 -3.24
N LYS A 175 17.16 0.80 -4.06
CA LYS A 175 17.44 2.20 -3.76
C LYS A 175 16.16 3.03 -3.63
N LYS A 176 15.21 2.84 -4.55
CA LYS A 176 13.91 3.55 -4.50
C LYS A 176 13.07 3.10 -3.30
N MET A 177 13.06 1.80 -2.97
CA MET A 177 12.35 1.26 -1.82
C MET A 177 12.91 1.80 -0.51
N ALA A 178 14.23 1.84 -0.34
CA ALA A 178 14.85 2.43 0.86
C ALA A 178 14.44 3.91 1.04
N SER A 179 14.42 4.68 -0.06
CA SER A 179 13.94 6.07 -0.04
C SER A 179 12.45 6.15 0.31
N ALA A 180 11.61 5.28 -0.28
CA ALA A 180 10.17 5.26 -0.03
C ALA A 180 9.84 4.91 1.42
N VAL A 181 10.56 3.95 2.02
CA VAL A 181 10.39 3.55 3.42
C VAL A 181 10.72 4.70 4.37
N ILE A 182 11.85 5.37 4.16
CA ILE A 182 12.23 6.53 4.99
C ILE A 182 11.21 7.66 4.82
N GLN A 183 10.78 7.92 3.58
CA GLN A 183 9.80 8.96 3.28
C GLN A 183 8.40 8.62 3.81
N GLY A 184 8.02 7.35 3.90
CA GLY A 184 6.72 6.90 4.41
C GLY A 184 6.68 6.76 5.93
N CYS A 185 7.77 6.33 6.57
CA CYS A 185 7.82 6.06 8.01
C CYS A 185 7.57 7.32 8.85
N PHE A 186 8.20 8.45 8.50
CA PHE A 186 8.04 9.68 9.27
C PHE A 186 6.60 10.26 9.21
N PRO A 187 5.98 10.44 8.02
CA PRO A 187 4.58 10.83 7.93
C PRO A 187 3.62 9.79 8.51
N GLY A 188 3.95 8.50 8.43
CA GLY A 188 3.14 7.43 9.04
C GLY A 188 3.09 7.54 10.57
N LEU A 189 4.24 7.75 11.22
CA LEU A 189 4.26 7.99 12.67
C LEU A 189 3.52 9.28 13.05
N ALA A 190 3.73 10.36 12.28
CA ALA A 190 3.02 11.61 12.49
C ALA A 190 1.50 11.45 12.35
N LEU A 191 1.04 10.62 11.40
CA LEU A 191 -0.36 10.30 11.20
C LEU A 191 -0.96 9.58 12.43
N VAL A 192 -0.27 8.58 12.97
CA VAL A 192 -0.72 7.84 14.18
C VAL A 192 -0.85 8.78 15.38
N LEU A 193 0.16 9.62 15.62
CA LEU A 193 0.13 10.61 16.70
C LEU A 193 -0.99 11.63 16.51
N LEU A 194 -1.16 12.13 15.28
CA LEU A 194 -2.20 13.10 14.96
C LEU A 194 -3.60 12.49 15.14
N GLN A 195 -3.78 11.23 14.77
CA GLN A 195 -5.04 10.51 14.96
C GLN A 195 -5.38 10.36 16.44
N ALA A 196 -4.38 10.04 17.29
CA ALA A 196 -4.58 9.98 18.74
C ALA A 196 -4.99 11.33 19.33
N LEU A 197 -4.35 12.42 18.88
CA LEU A 197 -4.72 13.79 19.28
C LEU A 197 -6.13 14.17 18.81
N LEU A 198 -6.50 13.79 17.58
CA LEU A 198 -7.83 14.04 17.04
C LEU A 198 -8.90 13.30 17.87
N MET A 199 -8.65 12.05 18.23
CA MET A 199 -9.53 11.27 19.10
C MET A 199 -9.68 11.90 20.50
N ALA A 200 -8.57 12.33 21.12
CA ALA A 200 -8.63 13.05 22.39
C ALA A 200 -9.44 14.35 22.27
N THR A 201 -9.30 15.06 21.15
CA THR A 201 -10.05 16.28 20.87
C THR A 201 -11.54 16.01 20.70
N TRP A 202 -11.93 14.91 20.05
CA TRP A 202 -13.33 14.49 19.95
C TRP A 202 -13.95 14.20 21.32
N ILE A 203 -13.24 13.44 22.16
CA ILE A 203 -13.70 13.15 23.53
C ILE A 203 -13.87 14.46 24.32
N TYR A 204 -12.87 15.34 24.26
CA TYR A 204 -12.96 16.67 24.89
C TYR A 204 -14.15 17.49 24.36
N GLY A 205 -14.38 17.47 23.05
CA GLY A 205 -15.52 18.13 22.42
C GLY A 205 -16.87 17.60 22.89
N ILE A 206 -17.00 16.28 23.06
CA ILE A 206 -18.23 15.66 23.58
C ILE A 206 -18.51 16.14 25.00
N VAL A 207 -17.51 16.14 25.88
CA VAL A 207 -17.66 16.66 27.25
C VAL A 207 -18.12 18.12 27.24
N GLN A 208 -17.48 18.97 26.44
CA GLN A 208 -17.85 20.39 26.32
C GLN A 208 -19.25 20.60 25.70
N ALA A 209 -19.67 19.74 24.77
CA ALA A 209 -20.98 19.81 24.15
C ALA A 209 -22.10 19.38 25.12
N LEU A 210 -21.82 18.43 26.02
CA LEU A 210 -22.76 18.01 27.07
C LEU A 210 -22.92 19.08 28.17
N ASP A 211 -21.85 19.79 28.52
CA ASP A 211 -21.88 20.89 29.50
C ASP A 211 -22.47 22.18 28.94
N ALA A 212 -22.61 22.30 27.61
CA ALA A 212 -23.11 23.50 26.97
C ALA A 212 -24.61 23.69 27.22
N ARG A 213 -24.96 24.82 27.86
CA ARG A 213 -26.36 25.25 27.97
C ARG A 213 -26.84 25.74 26.60
N TRP A 214 -27.87 25.08 26.06
CA TRP A 214 -28.44 25.37 24.74
C TRP A 214 -28.77 26.85 24.49
N HIS A 215 -29.19 27.58 25.53
CA HIS A 215 -29.59 28.98 25.42
C HIS A 215 -28.41 29.94 25.19
N ASP A 216 -27.22 29.65 25.73
CA ASP A 216 -26.08 30.58 25.73
C ASP A 216 -25.12 30.36 24.55
N CYS A 217 -25.15 29.16 23.96
CA CYS A 217 -24.22 28.73 22.91
C CYS A 217 -24.86 28.63 21.51
N GLY A 218 -26.14 28.97 21.37
CA GLY A 218 -26.86 28.98 20.09
C GLY A 218 -26.84 27.63 19.39
N SER A 219 -26.62 27.62 18.07
CA SER A 219 -26.58 26.40 17.23
C SER A 219 -25.25 25.64 17.28
N ALA A 220 -24.28 26.06 18.09
CA ALA A 220 -22.94 25.45 18.12
C ALA A 220 -22.99 23.96 18.51
N GLY A 221 -23.81 23.60 19.49
CA GLY A 221 -24.00 22.20 19.90
C GLY A 221 -24.55 21.34 18.75
N THR A 222 -25.57 21.81 18.04
CA THR A 222 -26.16 21.08 16.90
C THR A 222 -25.14 20.84 15.79
N VAL A 223 -24.34 21.86 15.43
CA VAL A 223 -23.31 21.73 14.40
C VAL A 223 -22.23 20.72 14.81
N PHE A 224 -21.84 20.71 16.09
CA PHE A 224 -20.91 19.71 16.63
C PHE A 224 -21.44 18.28 16.44
N TRP A 225 -22.69 18.02 16.83
CA TRP A 225 -23.30 16.69 16.69
C TRP A 225 -23.47 16.23 15.24
N VAL A 226 -23.80 17.16 14.33
CA VAL A 226 -23.88 16.85 12.90
C VAL A 226 -22.51 16.47 12.35
N MET A 227 -21.46 17.23 12.67
CA MET A 227 -20.10 16.92 12.25
C MET A 227 -19.60 15.59 12.82
N LEU A 228 -19.91 15.30 14.09
CA LEU A 228 -19.59 14.02 14.71
C LEU A 228 -20.29 12.87 13.98
N ALA A 229 -21.59 13.01 13.68
CA ALA A 229 -22.35 11.98 12.97
C ALA A 229 -21.80 11.73 11.56
N VAL A 230 -21.43 12.78 10.83
CA VAL A 230 -20.79 12.66 9.52
C VAL A 230 -19.47 11.90 9.62
N ASN A 231 -18.63 12.22 10.61
CA ASN A 231 -17.34 11.57 10.79
C ASN A 231 -17.50 10.08 11.16
N VAL A 232 -18.41 9.75 12.09
CA VAL A 232 -18.73 8.36 12.46
C VAL A 232 -19.25 7.57 11.26
N THR A 233 -20.14 8.18 10.46
CA THR A 233 -20.68 7.54 9.25
C THR A 233 -19.59 7.29 8.21
N SER A 234 -18.68 8.26 8.04
CA SER A 234 -17.53 8.12 7.14
C SER A 234 -16.60 6.98 7.58
N MET A 235 -16.30 6.88 8.88
CA MET A 235 -15.49 5.79 9.43
C MET A 235 -16.16 4.43 9.25
N ALA A 236 -17.46 4.34 9.49
CA ALA A 236 -18.22 3.11 9.27
C ALA A 236 -18.19 2.69 7.80
N PHE A 237 -18.38 3.63 6.88
CA PHE A 237 -18.32 3.38 5.44
C PHE A 237 -16.95 2.87 5.00
N SER A 238 -15.87 3.55 5.41
CA SER A 238 -14.49 3.11 5.12
C SER A 238 -14.18 1.74 5.71
N GLY A 239 -14.63 1.45 6.94
CA GLY A 239 -14.49 0.14 7.56
C GLY A 239 -15.20 -0.97 6.77
N CYS A 240 -16.43 -0.70 6.31
CA CYS A 240 -17.17 -1.64 5.47
C CYS A 240 -16.48 -1.90 4.11
N LEU A 241 -15.89 -0.87 3.50
CA LEU A 241 -15.12 -1.03 2.26
C LEU A 241 -13.86 -1.87 2.49
N HIS A 242 -13.17 -1.65 3.60
CA HIS A 242 -11.97 -2.42 3.94
C HIS A 242 -12.29 -3.91 4.15
N VAL A 243 -13.34 -4.23 4.91
CA VAL A 243 -13.80 -5.62 5.11
C VAL A 243 -14.19 -6.27 3.78
N ARG A 244 -14.81 -5.52 2.86
CA ARG A 244 -15.14 -6.03 1.52
C ARG A 244 -13.92 -6.32 0.67
N SER A 245 -12.84 -5.55 0.83
CA SER A 245 -11.57 -5.79 0.11
C SER A 245 -10.78 -6.98 0.66
N THR A 246 -10.93 -7.31 1.94
CA THR A 246 -10.22 -8.43 2.59
C THR A 246 -10.98 -9.74 2.51
N LEU A 247 -12.31 -9.71 2.36
CA LEU A 247 -13.08 -10.94 2.14
C LEU A 247 -12.66 -11.56 0.79
N PRO A 248 -12.13 -12.80 0.78
CA PRO A 248 -11.80 -13.50 -0.46
C PRO A 248 -13.05 -13.52 -1.34
N ARG A 249 -12.92 -12.99 -2.57
CA ARG A 249 -14.01 -12.95 -3.56
C ARG A 249 -14.76 -14.30 -3.50
N PRO A 250 -16.04 -14.33 -3.08
CA PRO A 250 -16.80 -15.58 -2.95
C PRO A 250 -17.15 -16.24 -4.30
N GLY A 251 -16.33 -16.05 -5.32
CA GLY A 251 -16.49 -16.52 -6.69
C GLY A 251 -15.19 -16.93 -7.39
N ALA A 252 -14.06 -17.07 -6.69
CA ALA A 252 -12.93 -17.86 -7.20
C ALA A 252 -13.19 -19.39 -7.11
N LEU A 253 -14.28 -19.79 -6.45
CA LEU A 253 -15.02 -21.02 -6.75
C LEU A 253 -16.14 -20.61 -7.72
N GLY A 254 -16.06 -21.07 -8.96
CA GLY A 254 -16.77 -20.52 -10.11
C GLY A 254 -18.27 -20.31 -9.93
N PHE A 255 -18.70 -19.05 -10.01
CA PHE A 255 -20.02 -18.72 -10.52
C PHE A 255 -19.85 -17.91 -11.81
N GLY A 256 -19.63 -18.66 -12.89
CA GLY A 256 -19.76 -18.15 -14.25
C GLY A 256 -21.23 -17.78 -14.50
N PHE A 257 -21.59 -16.53 -14.26
CA PHE A 257 -22.83 -15.95 -14.79
C PHE A 257 -22.58 -15.60 -16.26
N GLY A 258 -22.65 -16.61 -17.12
CA GLY A 258 -22.33 -16.49 -18.54
C GLY A 258 -22.47 -17.80 -19.31
N GLY A 259 -23.67 -18.35 -19.32
CA GLY A 259 -24.23 -19.29 -20.31
C GLY A 259 -23.30 -20.26 -21.05
N ARG A 260 -23.28 -21.53 -20.59
CA ARG A 260 -23.52 -22.74 -21.40
C ARG A 260 -23.53 -23.92 -20.43
N TRP A 261 -24.70 -24.55 -20.21
CA TRP A 261 -24.78 -25.82 -19.50
C TRP A 261 -24.17 -26.92 -20.38
N PRO A 262 -23.05 -27.57 -19.99
CA PRO A 262 -22.65 -28.82 -20.60
C PRO A 262 -23.52 -29.91 -19.98
N GLY A 263 -24.16 -30.69 -20.84
CA GLY A 263 -24.96 -31.84 -20.42
C GLY A 263 -24.15 -32.80 -19.56
N LEU A 264 -24.85 -33.41 -18.61
CA LEU A 264 -24.41 -34.58 -17.88
C LEU A 264 -23.78 -35.61 -18.83
N HIS A 265 -22.51 -35.93 -18.61
CA HIS A 265 -22.00 -37.26 -18.90
C HIS A 265 -21.60 -37.90 -17.57
N LEU A 266 -22.46 -38.78 -17.09
CA LEU A 266 -22.18 -39.75 -16.04
C LEU A 266 -21.36 -40.89 -16.63
N GLY A 267 -20.28 -41.26 -15.94
CA GLY A 267 -19.46 -42.44 -16.21
C GLY A 267 -17.98 -42.07 -16.10
N GLY A 268 -17.14 -42.70 -15.29
CA GLY A 268 -17.27 -43.88 -14.45
C GLY A 268 -15.94 -44.07 -13.70
N ASP A 269 -15.97 -44.95 -12.72
CA ASP A 269 -14.96 -45.21 -11.69
C ASP A 269 -13.52 -45.43 -12.19
N GLY A 270 -12.56 -45.00 -11.36
CA GLY A 270 -11.14 -45.30 -11.56
C GLY A 270 -10.31 -44.96 -10.33
N ALA A 271 -10.26 -45.90 -9.38
CA ALA A 271 -9.38 -45.90 -8.21
C ALA A 271 -7.89 -45.86 -8.59
N GLY A 272 -7.05 -45.29 -7.72
CA GLY A 272 -5.61 -45.37 -7.84
C GLY A 272 -4.87 -44.60 -6.76
N ASP A 273 -4.57 -45.28 -5.65
CA ASP A 273 -3.58 -44.88 -4.64
C ASP A 273 -2.22 -44.62 -5.29
N ALA A 274 -1.54 -43.53 -4.89
CA ALA A 274 -0.08 -43.50 -4.84
C ALA A 274 0.42 -42.40 -3.90
N ALA A 275 0.93 -42.85 -2.75
CA ALA A 275 1.81 -42.07 -1.90
C ALA A 275 3.03 -41.59 -2.70
N VAL A 276 3.30 -40.28 -2.70
CA VAL A 276 4.54 -39.72 -3.25
C VAL A 276 5.29 -38.95 -2.17
N SER A 277 6.52 -39.43 -2.00
CA SER A 277 7.57 -39.05 -1.07
C SER A 277 7.91 -37.55 -1.14
N GLN A 278 7.87 -36.87 0.00
CA GLN A 278 8.43 -35.52 0.17
C GLN A 278 9.96 -35.56 0.08
N ALA A 279 10.50 -35.33 -1.11
CA ALA A 279 11.92 -35.00 -1.29
C ALA A 279 12.12 -33.52 -0.92
N ARG A 280 12.82 -33.32 0.20
CA ARG A 280 13.18 -32.03 0.79
C ARG A 280 14.34 -31.42 -0.02
N ILE A 281 14.03 -30.63 -1.05
CA ILE A 281 15.02 -29.76 -1.71
C ILE A 281 15.10 -28.47 -0.89
N GLY A 282 16.30 -28.15 -0.39
CA GLY A 282 16.58 -26.96 0.39
C GLY A 282 16.32 -25.69 -0.41
N ALA A 283 15.25 -24.98 -0.06
CA ALA A 283 14.99 -23.63 -0.53
C ALA A 283 15.95 -22.67 0.19
N ALA A 284 16.72 -21.91 -0.58
CA ALA A 284 17.40 -20.72 -0.08
C ALA A 284 16.36 -19.73 0.48
N PRO A 285 16.66 -19.00 1.56
CA PRO A 285 15.74 -18.01 2.12
C PRO A 285 15.47 -16.91 1.09
N SER A 286 14.22 -16.81 0.63
CA SER A 286 13.73 -15.73 -0.23
C SER A 286 13.70 -14.42 0.56
N HIS A 287 14.39 -13.40 0.05
CA HIS A 287 14.60 -12.09 0.67
C HIS A 287 13.34 -11.17 0.67
N ASP A 288 12.15 -11.71 0.44
CA ASP A 288 10.92 -10.96 0.11
C ASP A 288 10.00 -10.64 1.31
N GLU A 289 10.34 -11.10 2.52
CA GLU A 289 9.55 -10.85 3.73
C GLU A 289 9.36 -9.37 4.15
N PRO A 290 10.34 -8.45 3.98
CA PRO A 290 10.15 -7.07 4.45
C PRO A 290 9.17 -6.25 3.58
N LEU A 291 8.85 -6.71 2.36
CA LEU A 291 8.02 -5.94 1.42
C LEU A 291 6.52 -6.01 1.72
N GLN A 292 6.03 -7.12 2.29
CA GLN A 292 4.62 -7.25 2.63
C GLN A 292 4.26 -6.55 3.95
N GLN A 293 5.17 -6.52 4.92
CA GLN A 293 4.93 -5.79 6.18
C GLN A 293 4.89 -4.28 5.98
N ALA A 294 5.69 -3.73 5.06
CA ALA A 294 5.65 -2.30 4.73
C ALA A 294 4.31 -1.86 4.10
N MET A 295 3.60 -2.77 3.43
CA MET A 295 2.32 -2.47 2.76
C MET A 295 1.11 -2.51 3.69
N ILE A 296 1.23 -3.15 4.86
CA ILE A 296 0.16 -3.21 5.88
C ILE A 296 0.21 -1.98 6.82
N VAL A 297 1.35 -1.29 6.87
CA VAL A 297 1.58 -0.15 7.78
C VAL A 297 1.34 1.21 7.09
N LEU A 298 1.20 1.24 5.75
CA LEU A 298 0.80 2.42 4.96
C LEU A 298 -0.71 2.40 4.69
#